data_AF-A0A3R7I0Y5-F1
#
_entry.id   AF-A0A3R7I0Y5-F1
#
_cell.length_a   1.000
_cell.length_b   1.000
_cell.length_c   1.000
_cell.angle_alpha   90.00
_cell.angle_beta   90.00
_cell.angle_gamma   90.00
#
_symmetry.space_group_name_H-M   'P 1'
#
loop_
_entity.id
_entity.type
_entity.pdbx_description
1 polymer ?
#
loop_
_entity_poly.entity_id
_entity_poly.type
_entity_poly.pdbx_seq_one_letter_code
_entity_poly.pdbx_strand_id
1 'polypeptide(L)'
;MIDVTRSDPRRVRFLPIVRGVAVTALLVSAVTLSPLSAQAQPSSAMTQVCTMGANNAKLIAQDRDAGVSKEDELRKAQRVAAAMPIERQLYAQAELTTFIDRLYGQYAKMPPQQAYDKYLAYCEAQAARGAAQVQ
;
A
#
# COMPACT_ATOMS: atom_id res chain seq x y z
N MET A 1 -15.78 39.96 -31.17
CA MET A 1 -16.26 38.84 -32.01
C MET A 1 -16.35 37.60 -31.13
N ILE A 2 -17.44 36.87 -30.93
CA ILE A 2 -18.90 37.07 -31.06
C ILE A 2 -19.43 36.10 -29.98
N ASP A 3 -20.26 36.57 -29.05
CA ASP A 3 -20.89 35.76 -28.00
C ASP A 3 -22.40 35.71 -28.26
N VAL A 4 -22.94 34.49 -28.18
CA VAL A 4 -24.34 34.04 -27.94
C VAL A 4 -25.49 34.80 -28.63
N THR A 5 -26.28 34.06 -29.42
CA THR A 5 -27.76 33.92 -29.24
C THR A 5 -28.39 33.03 -30.32
N ARG A 6 -29.08 31.96 -29.92
CA ARG A 6 -30.13 31.28 -30.72
C ARG A 6 -31.15 30.68 -29.74
N SER A 7 -32.14 31.46 -29.32
CA SER A 7 -33.51 31.54 -29.87
C SER A 7 -34.30 30.22 -29.78
N ASP A 8 -35.17 30.16 -28.78
CA ASP A 8 -36.31 29.24 -28.61
C ASP A 8 -37.57 29.90 -29.24
N PRO A 9 -38.51 29.13 -29.83
CA PRO A 9 -39.90 29.32 -29.37
C PRO A 9 -40.76 28.05 -29.37
N ARG A 10 -41.29 27.71 -28.18
CA ARG A 10 -42.68 27.31 -27.82
C ARG A 10 -43.65 26.94 -28.98
N ARG A 11 -44.31 25.75 -28.91
CA ARG A 11 -45.74 25.55 -28.51
C ARG A 11 -46.35 24.17 -28.86
N VAL A 12 -46.84 23.47 -27.81
CA VAL A 12 -48.18 22.85 -27.57
C VAL A 12 -48.72 21.75 -28.52
N ARG A 13 -49.05 20.54 -28.00
CA ARG A 13 -50.44 19.99 -27.81
C ARG A 13 -50.56 18.49 -27.42
N PHE A 14 -51.22 18.27 -26.26
CA PHE A 14 -52.16 17.21 -25.82
C PHE A 14 -51.79 15.69 -25.76
N LEU A 15 -51.85 15.16 -24.52
CA LEU A 15 -52.11 13.77 -24.05
C LEU A 15 -53.56 13.31 -24.37
N PRO A 16 -54.08 12.11 -23.99
CA PRO A 16 -53.49 10.84 -23.49
C PRO A 16 -54.06 9.56 -24.17
N ILE A 17 -53.39 8.39 -24.07
CA ILE A 17 -54.09 7.09 -24.11
C ILE A 17 -53.52 6.18 -23.01
N VAL A 18 -54.41 5.83 -22.07
CA VAL A 18 -54.22 4.92 -20.95
C VAL A 18 -54.66 3.53 -21.39
N ARG A 19 -53.90 2.48 -21.05
CA ARG A 19 -54.35 1.21 -20.43
C ARG A 19 -53.42 0.05 -20.78
N GLY A 20 -52.95 -0.65 -19.75
CA GLY A 20 -52.28 -1.94 -19.91
C GLY A 20 -51.47 -2.33 -18.68
N VAL A 21 -52.16 -2.64 -17.59
CA VAL A 21 -51.55 -3.36 -16.47
C VAL A 21 -51.26 -4.79 -16.93
N ALA A 22 -50.00 -5.21 -16.88
CA ALA A 22 -49.61 -6.61 -16.79
C ALA A 22 -48.30 -6.71 -16.00
N VAL A 23 -48.46 -7.09 -14.74
CA VAL A 23 -47.38 -7.53 -13.86
C VAL A 23 -46.98 -8.93 -14.30
N THR A 24 -45.72 -9.13 -14.67
CA THR A 24 -45.09 -10.46 -14.72
C THR A 24 -43.72 -10.42 -14.05
N ALA A 25 -43.75 -10.82 -12.79
CA ALA A 25 -42.78 -11.62 -12.05
C ALA A 25 -41.39 -11.85 -12.68
N LEU A 26 -40.38 -11.34 -11.97
CA LEU A 26 -39.21 -12.06 -11.47
C LEU A 26 -38.68 -13.23 -12.31
N LEU A 27 -37.52 -13.03 -12.94
CA LEU A 27 -36.49 -14.06 -12.98
C LEU A 27 -35.14 -13.47 -12.53
N VAL A 28 -34.82 -13.83 -11.30
CA VAL A 28 -33.54 -13.76 -10.63
C VAL A 28 -32.48 -14.47 -11.48
N SER A 29 -31.36 -13.79 -11.73
CA SER A 29 -30.01 -14.36 -11.64
C SER A 29 -28.98 -13.24 -11.68
N ALA A 30 -28.66 -12.75 -10.48
CA ALA A 30 -27.47 -11.96 -10.22
C ALA A 30 -26.25 -12.85 -10.49
N VAL A 31 -25.59 -12.64 -11.62
CA VAL A 31 -24.18 -13.05 -11.76
C VAL A 31 -23.35 -11.84 -11.37
N THR A 32 -23.32 -11.56 -10.07
CA THR A 32 -22.24 -10.79 -9.48
C THR A 32 -21.02 -11.72 -9.50
N LEU A 33 -20.22 -11.62 -10.55
CA LEU A 33 -18.80 -11.99 -10.51
C LEU A 33 -18.15 -11.05 -9.49
N SER A 34 -18.36 -11.33 -8.21
CA SER A 34 -17.49 -10.84 -7.17
C SER A 34 -16.13 -11.44 -7.49
N PRO A 35 -15.08 -10.66 -7.81
CA PRO A 35 -13.75 -11.20 -7.67
C PRO A 35 -13.67 -11.61 -6.20
N LEU A 36 -13.61 -12.92 -5.98
CA LEU A 36 -13.26 -13.46 -4.69
C LEU A 36 -11.86 -12.90 -4.47
N SER A 37 -11.76 -11.78 -3.76
CA SER A 37 -10.50 -11.29 -3.23
C SER A 37 -10.06 -12.40 -2.30
N ALA A 38 -9.32 -13.36 -2.83
CA ALA A 38 -8.55 -14.29 -2.06
C ALA A 38 -7.58 -13.40 -1.29
N GLN A 39 -8.02 -12.98 -0.10
CA GLN A 39 -7.18 -12.34 0.89
C GLN A 39 -6.20 -13.43 1.28
N ALA A 40 -5.14 -13.57 0.49
CA ALA A 40 -4.02 -14.39 0.87
C ALA A 40 -3.49 -13.75 2.14
N GLN A 41 -3.90 -14.30 3.28
CA GLN A 41 -3.45 -13.79 4.56
C GLN A 41 -1.93 -13.97 4.55
N PRO A 42 -1.17 -12.90 4.81
CA PRO A 42 0.27 -13.03 4.96
C PRO A 42 0.52 -14.10 6.01
N SER A 43 1.42 -15.04 5.73
CA SER A 43 1.77 -16.05 6.71
C SER A 43 2.21 -15.36 8.01
N SER A 44 1.91 -15.95 9.17
CA SER A 44 2.29 -15.38 10.46
C SER A 44 3.79 -15.05 10.53
N ALA A 45 4.63 -15.85 9.87
CA ALA A 45 6.06 -15.62 9.70
C ALA A 45 6.35 -14.32 8.90
N MET A 46 5.65 -14.07 7.79
CA MET A 46 5.82 -12.84 7.00
C MET A 46 5.38 -11.60 7.79
N THR A 47 4.24 -11.67 8.49
CA THR A 47 3.79 -10.57 9.36
C THR A 47 4.81 -10.25 10.44
N GLN A 48 5.42 -11.26 11.05
CA GLN A 48 6.46 -11.07 12.07
C GLN A 48 7.72 -10.41 11.49
N VAL A 49 8.18 -10.85 10.32
CA VAL A 49 9.34 -10.25 9.62
C VAL A 49 9.05 -8.79 9.24
N CYS A 50 7.87 -8.51 8.68
CA CYS A 50 7.44 -7.15 8.33
C CYS A 50 7.41 -6.24 9.56
N THR A 51 6.84 -6.72 10.66
CA THR A 51 6.76 -5.98 11.93
C THR A 51 8.15 -5.70 12.50
N MET A 52 9.06 -6.68 12.43
CA MET A 52 10.45 -6.50 12.87
C MET A 52 11.17 -5.44 12.03
N GLY A 53 11.05 -5.50 10.69
CA GLY A 53 11.63 -4.50 9.79
C GLY A 53 11.07 -3.09 10.02
N ALA A 54 9.77 -2.97 10.27
CA ALA A 54 9.12 -1.70 10.58
C ALA A 54 9.64 -1.11 11.90
N ASN A 55 9.83 -1.94 12.93
CA ASN A 55 10.43 -1.51 14.19
C ASN A 55 11.89 -1.06 14.02
N ASN A 56 12.68 -1.74 13.19
CA ASN A 56 14.04 -1.27 12.87
C ASN A 56 14.02 0.09 12.18
N ALA A 57 13.12 0.32 11.21
CA ALA A 57 12.97 1.64 10.59
C ALA A 57 12.65 2.74 11.61
N LYS A 58 11.77 2.43 12.57
CA LYS A 58 11.43 3.36 13.67
C LYS A 58 12.65 3.69 14.52
N LEU A 59 13.39 2.67 14.97
CA LEU A 59 14.57 2.84 15.82
C LEU A 59 15.66 3.66 15.12
N ILE A 60 15.97 3.36 13.87
CA ILE A 60 16.99 4.10 13.10
C ILE A 60 16.57 5.57 12.92
N ALA A 61 15.29 5.84 12.67
CA ALA A 61 14.78 7.20 12.58
C ALA A 61 14.85 7.93 13.94
N GLN A 62 14.63 7.23 15.05
CA GLN A 62 14.81 7.79 16.40
C GLN A 62 16.28 8.10 16.69
N ASP A 63 17.20 7.19 16.33
CA ASP A 63 18.64 7.37 16.51
C ASP A 63 19.13 8.59 15.71
N ARG A 64 18.68 8.74 14.47
CA ARG A 64 18.93 9.95 13.65
C ARG A 64 18.45 11.21 14.35
N ASP A 65 17.20 11.23 14.83
CA ASP A 65 16.61 12.40 15.48
C ASP A 65 17.29 12.71 16.83
N ALA A 66 17.92 11.71 17.46
CA ALA A 66 18.78 11.85 18.63
C ALA A 66 20.23 12.30 18.29
N GLY A 67 20.54 12.51 17.02
CA GLY A 67 21.85 12.99 16.56
C GLY A 67 22.89 11.89 16.29
N VAL A 68 22.48 10.62 16.23
CA VAL A 68 23.38 9.52 15.82
C VAL A 68 23.73 9.68 14.35
N SER A 69 25.03 9.62 14.04
CA SER A 69 25.52 9.77 12.67
C SER A 69 25.14 8.57 11.81
N LYS A 70 25.06 8.78 10.49
CA LYS A 70 24.81 7.72 9.53
C LYS A 70 25.89 6.63 9.62
N GLU A 71 27.14 7.03 9.77
CA GLU A 71 28.30 6.15 9.87
C GLU A 71 28.24 5.26 11.10
N ASP A 72 27.72 5.77 12.22
CA ASP A 72 27.54 4.99 13.45
C ASP A 72 26.43 3.95 13.32
N GLU A 73 25.30 4.31 12.70
CA GLU A 73 24.23 3.35 12.38
C GLU A 73 24.72 2.28 11.39
N LEU A 74 25.50 2.63 10.37
CA LEU A 74 26.10 1.67 9.45
C LEU A 74 27.04 0.70 10.17
N ARG A 75 27.87 1.20 11.09
CA ARG A 75 28.77 0.35 11.90
C ARG A 75 27.97 -0.59 12.82
N LYS A 76 26.86 -0.11 13.38
CA LYS A 76 25.93 -0.92 14.18
C LYS A 76 25.28 -2.03 13.33
N ALA A 77 24.78 -1.69 12.14
CA ALA A 77 24.23 -2.66 11.20
C ALA A 77 25.24 -3.73 10.78
N GLN A 78 26.50 -3.36 10.54
CA GLN A 78 27.56 -4.31 10.22
C GLN A 78 27.80 -5.31 11.37
N ARG A 79 27.81 -4.84 12.63
CA ARG A 79 27.95 -5.72 13.80
C ARG A 79 26.77 -6.68 13.93
N VAL A 80 25.55 -6.18 13.71
CA VAL A 80 24.33 -7.02 13.73
C VAL A 80 24.38 -8.07 12.62
N ALA A 81 24.74 -7.68 11.40
CA ALA A 81 24.89 -8.61 10.28
C ALA A 81 25.98 -9.65 10.56
N ALA A 82 27.13 -9.27 11.12
CA ALA A 82 28.21 -10.19 11.46
C ALA A 82 27.82 -11.20 12.56
N ALA A 83 26.84 -10.88 13.41
CA ALA A 83 26.29 -11.78 14.41
C ALA A 83 25.24 -12.75 13.85
N MET A 84 24.83 -12.60 12.58
CA MET A 84 23.89 -13.52 11.93
C MET A 84 24.59 -14.77 11.38
N PRO A 85 23.85 -15.88 11.16
CA PRO A 85 24.37 -17.05 10.44
C PRO A 85 24.92 -16.67 9.07
N ILE A 86 26.02 -17.32 8.66
CA ILE A 86 26.80 -17.00 7.45
C ILE A 86 25.91 -16.91 6.20
N GLU A 87 24.92 -17.78 6.08
CA GLU A 87 23.99 -17.84 4.95
C GLU A 87 23.14 -16.57 4.80
N ARG A 88 22.95 -15.82 5.89
CA ARG A 88 22.14 -14.60 5.94
C ARG A 88 22.96 -13.33 6.11
N GLN A 89 24.25 -13.42 6.42
CA GLN A 89 25.09 -12.24 6.70
C GLN A 89 25.09 -11.24 5.54
N LEU A 90 25.34 -11.71 4.32
CA LEU A 90 25.42 -10.85 3.14
C LEU A 90 24.07 -10.18 2.83
N TYR A 91 22.98 -10.95 2.92
CA TYR A 91 21.64 -10.43 2.70
C TYR A 91 21.26 -9.39 3.76
N ALA A 92 21.48 -9.72 5.05
CA ALA A 92 21.20 -8.83 6.16
C ALA A 92 22.03 -7.54 6.10
N GLN A 93 23.31 -7.64 5.74
CA GLN A 93 24.18 -6.48 5.58
C GLN A 93 23.67 -5.56 4.46
N ALA A 94 23.32 -6.11 3.30
CA ALA A 94 22.81 -5.35 2.17
C ALA A 94 21.48 -4.66 2.50
N GLU A 95 20.54 -5.38 3.12
CA GLU A 95 19.27 -4.79 3.52
C GLU A 95 19.44 -3.69 4.55
N LEU A 96 20.15 -3.94 5.65
CA LEU A 96 20.33 -2.96 6.73
C LEU A 96 21.03 -1.69 6.24
N THR A 97 22.05 -1.84 5.37
CA THR A 97 22.75 -0.71 4.76
C THR A 97 21.81 0.12 3.89
N THR A 98 21.06 -0.53 2.99
CA THR A 98 20.09 0.13 2.12
C THR A 98 19.02 0.87 2.92
N PHE A 99 18.58 0.29 4.04
CA PHE A 99 17.63 0.92 4.94
C PHE A 99 18.16 2.20 5.56
N ILE A 100 19.36 2.16 6.12
CA ILE A 100 20.01 3.32 6.74
C ILE A 100 20.23 4.41 5.69
N ASP A 101 20.70 4.05 4.50
CA ASP A 101 20.89 5.00 3.39
C ASP A 101 19.61 5.74 3.02
N ARG A 102 18.48 5.02 2.95
CA ARG A 102 17.18 5.65 2.67
C ARG A 102 16.71 6.54 3.81
N LEU A 103 16.88 6.12 5.06
CA LEU A 103 16.44 6.88 6.24
C LEU A 103 17.26 8.13 6.52
N TYR A 104 18.54 8.13 6.18
CA TYR A 104 19.42 9.30 6.28
C TYR A 104 19.49 10.13 4.99
N GLY A 105 19.01 9.59 3.86
CA GLY A 105 18.92 10.29 2.58
C GLY A 105 17.48 10.69 2.25
N GLN A 106 16.82 9.89 1.42
CA GLN A 106 15.48 10.19 0.87
C GLN A 106 14.42 10.48 1.95
N TYR A 107 14.54 9.85 3.12
CA TYR A 107 13.59 9.95 4.23
C TYR A 107 14.17 10.63 5.46
N ALA A 108 15.24 11.44 5.31
CA ALA A 108 15.91 12.15 6.40
C ALA A 108 14.98 13.03 7.26
N LYS A 109 13.86 13.49 6.69
CA LYS A 109 12.86 14.34 7.37
C LYS A 109 11.63 13.56 7.83
N MET A 110 11.60 12.25 7.64
CA MET A 110 10.46 11.40 7.97
C MET A 110 10.43 11.13 9.48
N PRO A 111 9.34 11.47 10.19
CA PRO A 111 9.23 11.13 11.60
C PRO A 111 9.28 9.62 11.84
N PRO A 112 9.77 9.15 13.01
CA PRO A 112 9.96 7.72 13.26
C PRO A 112 8.71 6.86 13.11
N GLN A 113 7.55 7.36 13.57
CA GLN A 113 6.30 6.64 13.41
C GLN A 113 5.89 6.52 11.93
N GLN A 114 6.14 7.56 11.13
CA GLN A 114 5.86 7.51 9.69
C GLN A 114 6.80 6.54 8.96
N ALA A 115 8.05 6.40 9.41
CA ALA A 115 8.99 5.40 8.88
C ALA A 115 8.50 3.97 9.15
N TYR A 116 7.99 3.72 10.37
CA TYR A 116 7.33 2.45 10.72
C TYR A 116 6.16 2.16 9.78
N ASP A 117 5.20 3.08 9.70
CA ASP A 117 3.95 2.88 8.96
C ASP A 117 4.22 2.64 7.46
N LYS A 118 5.15 3.41 6.86
CA LYS A 118 5.52 3.24 5.46
C LYS A 118 6.21 1.90 5.19
N TYR A 119 7.09 1.46 6.09
CA TYR A 119 7.77 0.18 5.88
C TYR A 119 6.80 -0.99 6.04
N LEU A 120 5.90 -0.93 7.02
CA LEU A 120 4.87 -1.95 7.20
C LEU A 120 4.00 -2.07 5.94
N ALA A 121 3.50 -0.94 5.41
CA ALA A 121 2.72 -0.92 4.18
C ALA A 121 3.49 -1.44 2.95
N TYR A 122 4.79 -1.11 2.82
CA TYR A 122 5.63 -1.67 1.76
C TYR A 122 5.74 -3.19 1.87
N CYS A 123 5.95 -3.71 3.07
CA CYS A 123 6.10 -5.14 3.30
C CYS A 123 4.79 -5.91 3.06
N GLU A 124 3.65 -5.36 3.49
CA GLU A 124 2.32 -5.92 3.21
C GLU A 124 2.02 -5.95 1.71
N ALA A 125 2.37 -4.87 0.98
CA ALA A 125 2.23 -4.82 -0.47
C ALA A 125 3.11 -5.87 -1.18
N GLN A 126 4.32 -6.13 -0.67
CA GLN A 126 5.19 -7.19 -1.17
C GLN A 126 4.64 -8.59 -0.89
N ALA A 127 4.13 -8.82 0.32
CA ALA A 127 3.50 -10.09 0.69
C ALA A 127 2.28 -10.39 -0.18
N ALA A 128 1.42 -9.39 -0.45
CA ALA A 128 0.28 -9.53 -1.34
C ALA A 128 0.68 -9.88 -2.79
N ARG A 129 1.77 -9.30 -3.29
CA ARG A 129 2.30 -9.61 -4.63
C ARG A 129 2.91 -11.00 -4.72
N GLY A 130 3.66 -11.42 -3.70
CA GLY A 130 4.21 -12.78 -3.63
C GLY A 130 3.11 -13.84 -3.58
N ALA A 131 2.05 -13.59 -2.82
CA ALA A 131 0.91 -14.51 -2.75
C ALA A 131 0.07 -14.58 -4.04
N ALA A 132 0.13 -13.55 -4.89
CA ALA A 132 -0.52 -13.55 -6.20
C ALA A 132 0.27 -14.33 -7.27
N GLN A 133 1.56 -14.58 -7.07
CA GLN A 133 2.42 -15.31 -8.01
C GLN A 133 2.50 -16.82 -7.73
N VAL A 134 2.01 -17.28 -6.58
CA VAL A 134 2.05 -18.70 -6.14
C VAL A 134 0.67 -19.38 -6.32
N GLN A 135 -0.29 -18.71 -6.95
CA GLN A 135 -1.61 -19.25 -7.28
C GLN A 135 -1.67 -19.79 -8.71
#